data_AF-A0A4D5R9H1-F1
#
_entry.id   AF-A0A4D5R9H1-F1
#
_cell.length_a   1.000
_cell.length_b   1.000
_cell.length_c   1.000
_cell.angle_alpha   90.00
_cell.angle_beta   90.00
_cell.angle_gamma   90.00
#
_symmetry.space_group_name_H-M   'P 1'
#
loop_
_entity.id
_entity.type
_entity.pdbx_description
1 polymer ?
#
loop_
_entity_poly.entity_id
_entity_poly.type
_entity_poly.pdbx_seq_one_letter_code
_entity_poly.pdbx_strand_id
1 'polypeptide(L)'
;MKKAAIALLVVVFVIYLIEDCNTLKVKDLPEPQSFKDAKKLAKDDLALSFLYKNREDCMANCKLVATCPKLSPECCEKKPIPECQKLDVVIAANKG
;
A
#
# COMPACT_ATOMS: atom_id res chain seq x y z
N MET A 1 26.26 -13.67 -26.88
CA MET A 1 25.55 -12.40 -26.64
C MET A 1 24.07 -12.58 -26.32
N LYS A 2 23.22 -13.15 -27.21
CA LYS A 2 21.78 -13.33 -26.93
C LYS A 2 21.46 -14.20 -25.70
N LYS A 3 22.17 -15.32 -25.50
CA LYS A 3 21.96 -16.22 -24.35
C LYS A 3 22.29 -15.56 -22.99
N ALA A 4 23.35 -14.75 -22.94
CA ALA A 4 23.75 -14.02 -21.74
C ALA A 4 22.76 -12.89 -21.41
N ALA A 5 22.26 -12.19 -22.43
CA ALA A 5 21.23 -11.17 -22.25
C ALA A 5 19.91 -11.77 -21.73
N ILE A 6 19.49 -12.93 -22.25
CA ILE A 6 18.30 -13.65 -21.76
C ILE A 6 18.49 -14.08 -20.31
N ALA A 7 19.65 -14.65 -19.97
CA ALA A 7 19.94 -15.06 -18.58
C ALA A 7 19.89 -13.86 -17.62
N LEU A 8 20.45 -12.71 -18.01
CA LEU A 8 20.40 -11.48 -17.22
C LEU A 8 18.95 -10.99 -17.02
N LEU A 9 18.13 -11.02 -18.08
CA LEU A 9 16.73 -10.60 -18.03
C LEU A 9 15.90 -11.50 -17.11
N VAL A 10 16.14 -12.82 -17.15
CA VAL A 10 15.51 -13.77 -16.24
C VAL A 10 15.91 -13.52 -14.79
N VAL A 11 17.20 -13.25 -14.53
CA VAL A 11 17.68 -12.92 -13.17
C VAL A 11 17.03 -11.64 -12.64
N VAL A 12 16.95 -10.59 -13.46
CA VAL A 12 16.28 -9.32 -13.08
C VAL A 12 14.80 -9.57 -12.79
N PHE A 13 14.12 -10.38 -13.61
CA PHE A 13 12.72 -10.72 -13.41
C PHE A 13 12.50 -11.49 -12.11
N VAL A 14 13.37 -12.46 -11.80
CA VAL A 14 13.29 -13.24 -10.55
C VAL A 14 13.53 -12.36 -9.33
N ILE A 15 14.51 -11.45 -9.38
CA ILE A 15 14.75 -10.49 -8.28
C ILE A 15 13.51 -9.60 -8.07
N TYR A 16 12.92 -9.10 -9.15
CA TYR A 16 11.71 -8.28 -9.08
C TYR A 16 10.53 -9.03 -8.45
N LEU A 17 10.32 -10.29 -8.83
CA LEU A 17 9.28 -11.14 -8.23
C LEU A 17 9.52 -11.40 -6.74
N ILE A 18 10.77 -11.63 -6.34
CA ILE A 18 11.14 -11.81 -4.93
C ILE A 18 10.89 -10.54 -4.13
N GLU A 19 11.19 -9.35 -4.68
CA GLU A 19 10.86 -8.09 -4.02
C GLU A 19 9.35 -7.93 -3.83
N ASP A 20 8.54 -8.17 -4.87
CA ASP A 20 7.08 -8.03 -4.78
C ASP A 20 6.47 -9.01 -3.77
N CYS A 21 6.95 -10.27 -3.73
CA CYS A 21 6.53 -11.27 -2.75
C CYS A 21 6.86 -10.92 -1.29
N ASN A 22 7.86 -10.07 -1.03
CA ASN A 22 8.25 -9.67 0.33
C ASN A 22 7.56 -8.38 0.81
N THR A 23 6.83 -7.70 -0.07
CA THR A 23 6.07 -6.50 0.31
C THR A 23 4.67 -6.88 0.78
N LEU A 24 4.23 -6.23 1.86
CA LEU A 24 2.86 -6.34 2.34
C LEU A 24 1.97 -5.44 1.45
N LYS A 25 0.77 -5.89 1.09
CA LYS A 25 -0.21 -5.01 0.43
C LYS A 25 -1.16 -4.42 1.47
N VAL A 26 -1.73 -3.25 1.20
CA VAL A 26 -2.68 -2.57 2.11
C VAL A 26 -3.91 -3.43 2.42
N LYS A 27 -4.37 -4.20 1.44
CA LYS A 27 -5.47 -5.17 1.60
C LYS A 27 -5.17 -6.30 2.59
N ASP A 28 -3.90 -6.57 2.88
CA ASP A 28 -3.48 -7.62 3.81
C ASP A 28 -3.49 -7.12 5.27
N LEU A 29 -3.58 -5.79 5.47
CA LEU A 29 -3.71 -5.20 6.79
C LEU A 29 -5.15 -5.32 7.31
N PRO A 30 -5.33 -5.54 8.62
CA PRO A 30 -6.66 -5.51 9.22
C PRO A 30 -7.30 -4.13 9.04
N GLU A 31 -8.54 -4.12 8.54
CA GLU A 31 -9.29 -2.87 8.39
C GLU A 31 -9.63 -2.27 9.79
N PRO A 32 -9.26 -1.01 10.06
CA PRO A 32 -9.62 -0.32 11.30
C PRO A 32 -11.12 -0.02 11.32
N GLN A 33 -11.66 0.21 12.52
CA GLN A 33 -13.09 0.44 12.70
C GLN A 33 -13.58 1.68 11.92
N SER A 34 -12.79 2.74 11.90
CA SER A 34 -13.10 3.97 11.15
C SER A 34 -13.27 3.74 9.65
N PHE A 35 -12.45 2.86 9.05
CA PHE A 35 -12.57 2.49 7.64
C PHE A 35 -13.81 1.63 7.39
N LYS A 36 -14.10 0.67 8.29
CA LYS A 36 -15.33 -0.14 8.22
C LYS A 36 -16.58 0.73 8.29
N ASP A 37 -16.57 1.77 9.11
CA ASP A 37 -17.70 2.70 9.22
C ASP A 37 -17.83 3.58 7.97
N ALA A 38 -16.72 4.03 7.37
CA ALA A 38 -16.75 4.71 6.07
C ALA A 38 -17.30 3.82 4.94
N LYS A 39 -16.95 2.53 4.93
CA LYS A 39 -17.48 1.55 3.96
C LYS A 39 -19.00 1.42 4.04
N LYS A 40 -19.59 1.46 5.24
CA LYS A 40 -21.05 1.43 5.42
C LYS A 40 -21.77 2.65 4.81
N LEU A 41 -21.06 3.76 4.61
CA LEU A 41 -21.60 4.97 4.01
C LEU A 41 -21.45 5.01 2.49
N ALA A 42 -20.67 4.10 1.90
CA ALA A 42 -20.53 3.99 0.45
C ALA A 42 -21.83 3.47 -0.16
N LYS A 43 -22.38 4.23 -1.12
CA LYS A 43 -23.68 3.93 -1.75
C LYS A 43 -23.57 3.00 -2.96
N ASP A 44 -22.37 2.88 -3.52
CA ASP A 44 -22.08 2.11 -4.73
C ASP A 44 -20.62 1.63 -4.75
N ASP A 45 -20.32 0.75 -5.71
CA ASP A 45 -18.99 0.16 -5.89
C ASP A 45 -17.92 1.20 -6.25
N LEU A 46 -18.32 2.28 -6.92
CA LEU A 46 -17.40 3.36 -7.28
C LEU A 46 -16.92 4.10 -6.03
N ALA A 47 -17.84 4.48 -5.14
CA ALA A 47 -17.52 5.09 -3.85
C ALA A 47 -16.66 4.16 -2.98
N LEU A 48 -16.96 2.85 -3.00
CA LEU A 48 -16.14 1.86 -2.30
C LEU A 48 -14.72 1.79 -2.86
N SER A 49 -14.56 1.79 -4.19
CA SER A 49 -13.25 1.78 -4.84
C SER A 49 -12.42 3.03 -4.50
N PHE A 50 -13.06 4.20 -4.42
CA PHE A 50 -12.41 5.44 -3.98
C PHE A 50 -11.97 5.36 -2.53
N LEU A 51 -12.74 4.74 -1.63
CA LEU A 51 -12.33 4.54 -0.25
C LEU A 51 -11.08 3.66 -0.14
N TYR A 52 -11.02 2.55 -0.87
CA TYR A 52 -9.85 1.68 -0.91
C TYR A 52 -8.62 2.41 -1.45
N LYS A 53 -8.78 3.12 -2.57
CA LYS A 53 -7.69 3.92 -3.15
C LYS A 53 -7.20 5.00 -2.20
N ASN A 54 -8.11 5.76 -1.59
CA ASN A 54 -7.75 6.80 -0.62
C ASN A 54 -7.02 6.20 0.59
N ARG A 55 -7.41 5.01 1.05
CA ARG A 55 -6.73 4.29 2.13
C ARG A 55 -5.29 3.94 1.76
N GLU A 56 -5.07 3.42 0.55
CA GLU A 56 -3.73 3.12 -0.01
C GLU A 56 -2.87 4.39 -0.12
N ASP A 57 -3.40 5.41 -0.78
CA ASP A 57 -2.72 6.69 -0.99
C ASP A 57 -2.38 7.35 0.35
N CYS A 58 -3.28 7.24 1.34
CA CYS A 58 -3.07 7.76 2.68
C CYS A 58 -1.89 7.12 3.40
N MET A 59 -1.67 5.81 3.26
CA MET A 59 -0.55 5.13 3.93
C MET A 59 0.80 5.60 3.39
N ALA A 60 0.89 5.91 2.10
CA ALA A 60 2.07 6.51 1.49
C ALA A 60 2.23 8.01 1.84
N ASN A 61 1.12 8.73 2.07
CA ASN A 61 1.08 10.19 2.14
C ASN A 61 0.46 10.75 3.43
N CYS A 62 0.60 10.06 4.56
CA CYS A 62 -0.09 10.38 5.82
C CYS A 62 0.03 11.85 6.28
N LYS A 63 1.12 12.55 5.91
CA LYS A 63 1.39 13.94 6.27
C LYS A 63 0.80 14.98 5.32
N LEU A 64 0.35 14.56 4.13
CA LEU A 64 -0.11 15.47 3.08
C LEU A 64 -1.61 15.75 3.17
N VAL A 65 -2.40 14.80 3.67
CA VAL A 65 -3.86 14.91 3.70
C VAL A 65 -4.38 14.72 5.11
N ALA A 66 -5.03 15.76 5.65
CA ALA A 66 -5.46 15.83 7.05
C ALA A 66 -6.51 14.78 7.45
N THR A 67 -7.21 14.20 6.48
CA THR A 67 -8.21 13.14 6.72
C THR A 67 -7.60 11.74 6.75
N CYS A 68 -6.34 11.55 6.36
CA CYS A 68 -5.69 10.25 6.32
C CYS A 68 -5.63 9.51 7.66
N PRO A 69 -5.41 10.17 8.81
CA PRO A 69 -5.50 9.52 10.12
C PRO A 69 -6.88 8.90 10.40
N LYS A 70 -7.96 9.34 9.72
CA LYS A 70 -9.28 8.70 9.86
C LYS A 70 -9.40 7.43 9.01
N LEU A 71 -8.78 7.39 7.83
CA LEU A 71 -8.84 6.25 6.90
C LEU A 71 -7.82 5.16 7.22
N SER A 72 -6.64 5.53 7.70
CA SER A 72 -5.52 4.65 7.98
C SER A 72 -4.82 5.00 9.30
N PRO A 73 -5.55 5.06 10.44
CA PRO A 73 -4.98 5.41 11.76
C PRO A 73 -3.77 4.55 12.15
N GLU A 74 -3.80 3.26 11.80
CA GLU A 74 -2.74 2.28 12.07
C GLU A 74 -1.38 2.65 11.47
N CYS A 75 -1.38 3.41 10.36
CA CYS A 75 -0.17 3.84 9.67
C CYS A 75 0.10 5.35 9.75
N CYS A 76 -0.91 6.16 10.07
CA CYS A 76 -0.82 7.62 9.99
C CYS A 76 -0.79 8.35 11.34
N GLU A 77 -1.02 7.65 12.46
CA GLU A 77 -0.89 8.24 13.78
C GLU A 77 0.57 8.36 14.24
N LYS A 78 0.79 9.04 15.39
CA LYS A 78 2.14 9.32 15.94
C LYS A 78 2.97 8.05 16.23
N LYS A 79 2.32 6.89 16.36
CA LYS A 79 2.96 5.58 16.57
C LYS A 79 2.40 4.59 15.55
N PRO A 80 2.90 4.60 14.30
CA PRO A 80 2.47 3.64 13.30
C PRO A 80 2.93 2.24 13.67
N ILE A 81 2.16 1.23 13.28
CA ILE A 81 2.59 -0.17 13.42
C ILE A 81 3.78 -0.45 12.48
N PRO A 82 4.76 -1.29 12.88
CA PRO A 82 5.94 -1.58 12.05
C PRO A 82 5.61 -2.15 10.66
N GLU A 83 4.50 -2.87 10.55
CA GLU A 83 4.02 -3.49 9.30
C GLU A 83 3.76 -2.44 8.21
N CYS A 84 3.39 -1.21 8.57
CA CYS A 84 3.18 -0.13 7.60
C CYS A 84 4.44 0.21 6.81
N GLN A 85 5.63 0.02 7.37
CA GLN A 85 6.90 0.28 6.67
C GLN A 85 7.23 -0.79 5.62
N LYS A 86 6.57 -1.95 5.71
CA LYS A 86 6.74 -3.08 4.77
C LYS A 86 5.73 -3.02 3.62
N LEU A 87 4.84 -2.02 3.62
CA LEU A 87 3.86 -1.85 2.56
C LEU A 87 4.53 -1.45 1.25
N ASP A 88 4.12 -2.09 0.16
CA ASP A 88 4.61 -1.76 -1.18
C ASP A 88 4.45 -0.28 -1.53
N VAL A 89 3.30 0.32 -1.22
CA VAL A 89 3.01 1.74 -1.46
C VAL A 89 3.92 2.67 -0.65
N VAL A 90 4.29 2.28 0.58
CA VAL A 90 5.19 3.08 1.44
C VAL A 90 6.64 2.95 0.99
N ILE A 91 7.06 1.73 0.63
CA ILE A 91 8.40 1.47 0.08
C ILE A 91 8.58 2.23 -1.24
N ALA A 92 7.58 2.21 -2.12
CA ALA A 92 7.61 2.95 -3.38
C ALA A 92 7.69 4.47 -3.15
N ALA A 93 6.89 5.01 -2.23
CA ALA A 93 6.90 6.44 -1.91
C ALA A 93 8.23 6.93 -1.32
N ASN A 94 8.95 6.08 -0.57
CA ASN A 94 10.26 6.42 0.00
C ASN A 94 11.44 6.22 -0.97
N LYS A 95 11.23 5.56 -2.12
CA LYS A 95 12.23 5.37 -3.18
C LYS A 95 12.28 6.55 -4.17
N GLY A 96 11.28 7.45 -4.15
CA GLY A 96 11.20 8.66 -4.98
C GLY A 96 11.71 9.90 -4.26
#